data_AF-A0A1Y0I4P0-F1
#
_entry.id   AF-A0A1Y0I4P0-F1
#
_cell.length_a   1.000
_cell.length_b   1.000
_cell.length_c   1.000
_cell.angle_alpha   90.00
_cell.angle_beta   90.00
_cell.angle_gamma   90.00
#
_symmetry.space_group_name_H-M   'P 1'
#
loop_
_entity.id
_entity.type
_entity.pdbx_description
1 polymer ?
#
loop_
_entity_poly.entity_id
_entity_poly.type
_entity_poly.pdbx_seq_one_letter_code
_entity_poly.pdbx_strand_id
1 'polypeptide(L)'
;MTESVEKGTTATVQNSAGKRKRLAFQFTGNAAEYFSIWFANQLLMMITLGFYAPWAKVRKLRYFYGNTTVANGSFQFLASPLTLLKSRLLALLLLIMFLTSKNLLDVSIIAASIYGIMTVLYIVFAPVIFVMMLSFRMRYSAWRSIKFSFNRDYKGAYRVYMAPNLVVILFIACLVAPFYFAGQLQEQAASEQTAAEESLSGQDMAYDEGYSEDEAYAEESYEEGRYEQDLYEQDMYEGEVYDEEEVYDEGEVYDEDEVYDEDSAVEDESITNVLDHLEAIWFLPATLSALMLLFLAPYFDFISMRYVARNARFGTATGQFVGEIAAFYRVYGVLFIAIGVLILLWTLKFALDVSGMYGVLGTLTGLFFLLIRPYMKAKRYNLMLDNVQFGNGHRLRANAKPLAVCWLTITNSLIILLSFWMLSPWAQVRTARYFLGVTALESTGDITEFLAGQEEDAKALAEEISDVFDLELSF
;
A
#
# COMPACT_ATOMS: atom_id res chain seq x y z
N MET A 1 -39.10 2.10 -76.97
CA MET A 1 -38.79 0.92 -76.14
C MET A 1 -37.54 1.26 -75.34
N THR A 2 -37.81 1.71 -74.13
CA THR A 2 -36.88 2.05 -73.06
C THR A 2 -36.52 0.80 -72.29
N GLU A 3 -35.25 0.64 -71.94
CA GLU A 3 -34.89 -0.02 -70.68
C GLU A 3 -33.61 0.61 -70.13
N SER A 4 -33.65 0.84 -68.83
CA SER A 4 -32.79 1.69 -68.02
C SER A 4 -32.63 1.01 -66.67
N VAL A 5 -31.55 1.35 -65.95
CA VAL A 5 -31.33 1.10 -64.50
C VAL A 5 -30.84 -0.35 -64.24
N GLU A 6 -29.77 -0.65 -63.50
CA GLU A 6 -29.32 -0.14 -62.21
C GLU A 6 -27.83 -0.47 -61.99
N LYS A 7 -26.99 0.53 -61.64
CA LYS A 7 -25.67 0.29 -61.02
C LYS A 7 -25.72 0.87 -59.62
N GLY A 8 -25.61 -0.03 -58.65
CA GLY A 8 -25.68 0.24 -57.21
C GLY A 8 -24.69 1.29 -56.75
N THR A 9 -25.25 2.24 -56.02
CA THR A 9 -24.68 3.30 -55.20
C THR A 9 -23.52 2.83 -54.31
N THR A 10 -22.28 3.11 -54.71
CA THR A 10 -21.18 3.37 -53.76
C THR A 10 -21.42 4.75 -53.16
N ALA A 11 -22.20 4.81 -52.09
CA ALA A 11 -22.28 5.98 -51.23
C ALA A 11 -20.93 6.12 -50.51
N THR A 12 -20.10 7.00 -51.05
CA THR A 12 -18.99 7.66 -50.37
C THR A 12 -19.50 8.15 -49.01
N VAL A 13 -19.15 7.45 -47.93
CA VAL A 13 -19.29 7.96 -46.57
C VAL A 13 -18.30 9.12 -46.46
N GLN A 14 -18.76 10.30 -46.85
CA GLN A 14 -18.06 11.55 -46.62
C GLN A 14 -17.89 11.70 -45.11
N ASN A 15 -16.63 11.68 -44.73
CA ASN A 15 -16.08 11.88 -43.41
C ASN A 15 -16.43 13.31 -42.92
N SER A 16 -17.64 13.51 -42.40
CA SER A 16 -18.01 14.70 -41.64
C SER A 16 -17.41 14.63 -40.23
N ALA A 17 -16.08 14.53 -40.16
CA ALA A 17 -15.35 14.75 -38.92
C ALA A 17 -15.44 16.25 -38.59
N GLY A 18 -16.53 16.67 -37.93
CA GLY A 18 -16.71 18.01 -37.42
C GLY A 18 -15.47 18.48 -36.67
N LYS A 19 -15.03 19.70 -36.95
CA LYS A 19 -13.80 20.31 -36.40
C LYS A 19 -13.82 20.23 -34.86
N ARG A 20 -13.06 19.30 -34.29
CA ARG A 20 -13.01 19.09 -32.83
C ARG A 20 -12.37 20.31 -32.18
N LYS A 21 -13.07 20.91 -31.20
CA LYS A 21 -12.54 22.05 -30.44
C LYS A 21 -11.79 21.54 -29.23
N ARG A 22 -10.52 21.92 -29.12
CA ARG A 22 -9.67 21.60 -27.96
C ARG A 22 -9.81 22.66 -26.89
N LEU A 23 -10.29 22.27 -25.71
CA LEU A 23 -10.50 23.11 -24.54
C LEU A 23 -9.43 22.75 -23.50
N ALA A 24 -8.42 23.59 -23.35
CA ALA A 24 -7.32 23.35 -22.41
C ALA A 24 -7.78 23.58 -20.96
N PHE A 25 -7.29 22.75 -20.04
CA PHE A 25 -7.43 22.97 -18.60
C PHE A 25 -6.44 24.05 -18.17
N GLN A 26 -6.90 25.00 -17.36
CA GLN A 26 -6.08 26.05 -16.79
C GLN A 26 -6.10 25.95 -15.26
N PHE A 27 -4.93 26.16 -14.64
CA PHE A 27 -4.79 26.17 -13.20
C PHE A 27 -4.21 27.49 -12.72
N THR A 28 -5.01 28.27 -12.00
CA THR A 28 -4.66 29.64 -11.56
C THR A 28 -4.18 29.69 -10.10
N GLY A 29 -4.07 28.55 -9.42
CA GLY A 29 -3.72 28.50 -8.00
C GLY A 29 -2.30 28.98 -7.70
N ASN A 30 -2.16 29.72 -6.60
CA ASN A 30 -0.91 30.27 -6.09
C ASN A 30 -0.31 29.37 -4.97
N ALA A 31 1.01 29.19 -4.99
CA ALA A 31 1.70 28.37 -4.00
C ALA A 31 1.69 28.96 -2.58
N ALA A 32 1.82 30.29 -2.44
CA ALA A 32 1.84 30.96 -1.14
C ALA A 32 0.46 30.94 -0.47
N GLU A 33 -0.60 31.20 -1.24
CA GLU A 33 -1.97 31.10 -0.75
C GLU A 33 -2.29 29.67 -0.28
N TYR A 34 -1.93 28.66 -1.08
CA TYR A 34 -2.12 27.26 -0.69
C TYR A 34 -1.27 26.87 0.52
N PHE A 35 -0.04 27.38 0.63
CA PHE A 35 0.84 27.15 1.77
C PHE A 35 0.20 27.62 3.08
N SER A 36 -0.36 28.83 3.12
CA SER A 36 -1.05 29.35 4.32
C SER A 36 -2.23 28.48 4.74
N ILE A 37 -3.03 28.00 3.77
CA ILE A 37 -4.14 27.07 4.05
C ILE A 37 -3.62 25.74 4.60
N TRP A 38 -2.59 25.18 3.97
CA TRP A 38 -2.02 23.90 4.36
C TRP A 38 -1.37 23.96 5.74
N PHE A 39 -0.60 25.00 6.03
CA PHE A 39 0.11 25.17 7.30
C PHE A 39 -0.88 25.28 8.46
N ALA A 40 -1.92 26.10 8.32
CA ALA A 40 -3.01 26.18 9.30
C ALA A 40 -3.68 24.81 9.51
N ASN A 41 -3.89 24.03 8.45
CA ASN A 41 -4.46 22.70 8.56
C ASN A 41 -3.53 21.71 9.27
N GLN A 42 -2.21 21.80 9.06
CA GLN A 42 -1.25 20.94 9.76
C GLN A 42 -1.27 21.21 11.26
N LEU A 43 -1.28 22.48 11.67
CA LEU A 43 -1.39 22.87 13.09
C LEU A 43 -2.70 22.36 13.70
N LEU A 44 -3.83 22.55 13.02
CA LEU A 44 -5.12 22.06 13.50
C LEU A 44 -5.16 20.53 13.59
N MET A 45 -4.52 19.81 12.66
CA MET A 45 -4.43 18.35 12.75
C MET A 45 -3.55 17.88 13.93
N MET A 46 -2.48 18.61 14.26
CA MET A 46 -1.67 18.31 15.44
C MET A 46 -2.47 18.56 16.73
N ILE A 47 -3.08 19.75 16.86
CA ILE A 47 -3.86 20.15 18.04
C ILE A 47 -5.05 19.22 18.28
N THR A 48 -5.71 18.76 17.21
CA THR A 48 -6.89 17.89 17.31
C THR A 48 -6.56 16.40 17.22
N LEU A 49 -5.29 15.98 17.33
CA LEU A 49 -4.86 14.58 17.22
C LEU A 49 -5.44 13.86 15.97
N GLY A 50 -5.50 14.58 14.85
CA GLY A 50 -5.99 14.06 13.57
C GLY A 50 -7.51 14.08 13.38
N PHE A 51 -8.31 14.51 14.36
CA PHE A 51 -9.75 14.68 14.18
C PHE A 51 -10.09 15.72 13.10
N TYR A 52 -9.29 16.77 12.94
CA TYR A 52 -9.50 17.82 11.92
C TYR A 52 -9.22 17.35 10.47
N ALA A 53 -8.69 16.14 10.24
CA ALA A 53 -8.31 15.66 8.90
C ALA A 53 -9.42 15.78 7.82
N PRO A 54 -10.71 15.52 8.10
CA PRO A 54 -11.79 15.74 7.13
C PRO A 54 -11.92 17.19 6.64
N TRP A 55 -11.80 18.17 7.53
CA TRP A 55 -11.86 19.60 7.19
C TRP A 55 -10.66 20.02 6.35
N ALA A 56 -9.45 19.60 6.75
CA ALA A 56 -8.23 19.83 5.99
C ALA A 56 -8.34 19.29 4.55
N LYS A 57 -8.88 18.07 4.40
CA LYS A 57 -9.12 17.44 3.08
C LYS A 57 -10.11 18.23 2.24
N VAL A 58 -11.22 18.69 2.80
CA VAL A 58 -12.23 19.49 2.08
C VAL A 58 -11.65 20.84 1.66
N ARG A 59 -10.93 21.57 2.53
CA ARG A 59 -10.28 22.85 2.20
C ARG A 59 -9.27 22.69 1.06
N LYS A 60 -8.44 21.65 1.12
CA LYS A 60 -7.51 21.30 0.04
C LYS A 60 -8.24 21.08 -1.28
N LEU A 61 -9.27 20.24 -1.29
CA LEU A 61 -10.00 19.92 -2.53
C LEU A 61 -10.74 21.14 -3.11
N ARG A 62 -11.37 21.96 -2.27
CA ARG A 62 -12.00 23.22 -2.70
C ARG A 62 -10.99 24.18 -3.33
N TYR A 63 -9.79 24.28 -2.75
CA TYR A 63 -8.71 25.10 -3.30
C TYR A 63 -8.32 24.66 -4.71
N PHE A 64 -8.02 23.38 -4.92
CA PHE A 64 -7.59 22.88 -6.22
C PHE A 64 -8.71 22.91 -7.26
N TYR A 65 -9.95 22.56 -6.88
CA TYR A 65 -11.09 22.58 -7.80
C TYR A 65 -11.45 24.00 -8.23
N GLY A 66 -11.57 24.93 -7.27
CA GLY A 66 -11.90 26.33 -7.55
C GLY A 66 -10.87 27.04 -8.42
N ASN A 67 -9.60 26.64 -8.33
CA ASN A 67 -8.50 27.15 -9.17
C ASN A 67 -8.30 26.37 -10.48
N THR A 68 -9.16 25.40 -10.79
CA THR A 68 -9.12 24.65 -12.05
C THR A 68 -10.28 25.11 -12.93
N THR A 69 -9.98 25.59 -14.14
CA THR A 69 -10.99 26.06 -15.09
C THR A 69 -10.85 25.37 -16.44
N VAL A 70 -12.00 25.10 -17.08
CA VAL A 70 -12.12 24.58 -18.45
C VAL A 70 -13.28 25.27 -19.12
N ALA A 71 -13.08 25.73 -20.36
CA ALA A 71 -14.09 26.45 -21.13
C ALA A 71 -14.76 27.58 -20.32
N ASN A 72 -13.97 28.38 -19.60
CA ASN A 72 -14.44 29.48 -18.73
C ASN A 72 -15.34 29.07 -17.53
N GLY A 73 -15.50 27.77 -17.24
CA GLY A 73 -16.15 27.29 -16.02
C GLY A 73 -15.15 26.71 -15.03
N SER A 74 -15.25 27.08 -13.75
CA SER A 74 -14.44 26.49 -12.67
C SER A 74 -15.06 25.18 -12.18
N PHE A 75 -14.21 24.27 -11.69
CA PHE A 75 -14.65 23.09 -10.97
C PHE A 75 -15.03 23.45 -9.53
N GLN A 76 -15.97 22.71 -8.96
CA GLN A 76 -16.43 22.91 -7.60
C GLN A 76 -16.42 21.60 -6.81
N PHE A 77 -16.00 21.68 -5.55
CA PHE A 77 -16.04 20.55 -4.62
C PHE A 77 -17.07 20.79 -3.52
N LEU A 78 -18.18 20.06 -3.57
CA LEU A 78 -19.41 20.32 -2.82
C LEU A 78 -19.51 19.54 -1.50
N ALA A 79 -18.47 18.80 -1.10
CA ALA A 79 -18.55 17.97 0.12
C ALA A 79 -18.58 18.82 1.39
N SER A 80 -19.34 18.34 2.39
CA SER A 80 -19.27 18.81 3.76
C SER A 80 -18.33 17.92 4.59
N PRO A 81 -17.47 18.49 5.45
CA PRO A 81 -16.47 17.71 6.20
C PRO A 81 -17.08 16.72 7.20
N LEU A 82 -18.27 17.00 7.73
CA LEU A 82 -18.97 16.11 8.64
C LEU A 82 -19.34 14.76 8.02
N THR A 83 -19.63 14.72 6.71
CA THR A 83 -19.93 13.46 6.01
C THR A 83 -18.71 12.53 5.98
N LEU A 84 -17.51 13.09 5.84
CA LEU A 84 -16.25 12.35 5.89
C LEU A 84 -15.91 11.87 7.30
N LEU A 85 -16.23 12.68 8.33
CA LEU A 85 -15.95 12.35 9.72
C LEU A 85 -16.67 11.07 10.16
N LYS A 86 -17.97 10.91 9.82
CA LYS A 86 -18.77 9.73 10.21
C LYS A 86 -18.10 8.41 9.81
N SER A 87 -17.60 8.32 8.57
CA SER A 87 -16.89 7.12 8.10
C SER A 87 -15.56 6.87 8.81
N ARG A 88 -14.87 7.95 9.22
CA ARG A 88 -13.57 7.87 9.90
C ARG A 88 -13.74 7.47 11.37
N LEU A 89 -14.79 7.93 12.04
CA LEU A 89 -15.10 7.52 13.41
C LEU A 89 -15.38 6.02 13.49
N LEU A 90 -16.13 5.46 12.52
CA LEU A 90 -16.33 4.01 12.43
C LEU A 90 -15.01 3.27 12.21
N ALA A 91 -14.17 3.73 11.28
CA ALA A 91 -12.87 3.11 11.04
C ALA A 91 -11.91 3.21 12.25
N LEU A 92 -11.95 4.32 12.99
CA LEU A 92 -11.16 4.52 14.20
C LEU A 92 -11.64 3.60 15.33
N LEU A 93 -12.95 3.43 15.49
CA LEU A 93 -13.53 2.48 16.43
C LEU A 93 -13.08 1.04 16.12
N LEU A 94 -13.14 0.62 14.85
CA LEU A 94 -12.65 -0.69 14.43
C LEU A 94 -11.14 -0.85 14.63
N LEU A 95 -10.36 0.19 14.36
CA LEU A 95 -8.92 0.18 14.57
C LEU A 95 -8.56 0.07 16.06
N ILE A 96 -9.23 0.82 16.94
CA ILE A 96 -9.01 0.74 18.37
C ILE A 96 -9.31 -0.68 18.85
N MET A 97 -10.46 -1.25 18.46
CA MET A 97 -10.82 -2.64 18.78
C MET A 97 -9.74 -3.64 18.31
N PHE A 98 -9.20 -3.45 17.10
CA PHE A 98 -8.12 -4.27 16.56
C PHE A 98 -6.80 -4.13 17.33
N LEU A 99 -6.42 -2.91 17.73
CA LEU A 99 -5.19 -2.63 18.46
C LEU A 99 -5.27 -3.12 19.92
N THR A 100 -6.42 -2.98 20.57
CA THR A 100 -6.63 -3.43 21.95
C THR A 100 -6.87 -4.94 22.05
N SER A 101 -7.20 -5.61 20.94
CA SER A 101 -7.43 -7.07 20.90
C SER A 101 -6.21 -7.88 21.37
N LYS A 102 -4.99 -7.34 21.26
CA LYS A 102 -3.75 -7.99 21.72
C LYS A 102 -3.54 -7.93 23.23
N ASN A 103 -3.92 -6.82 23.86
CA ASN A 103 -3.58 -6.53 25.26
C ASN A 103 -4.69 -6.94 26.24
N LEU A 104 -5.87 -7.31 25.74
CA LEU A 104 -7.03 -7.67 26.57
C LEU A 104 -7.29 -9.18 26.64
N LEU A 105 -6.61 -9.97 25.82
CA LEU A 105 -6.85 -11.40 25.65
C LEU A 105 -5.49 -12.12 25.57
N ASP A 106 -4.89 -12.48 26.71
CA ASP A 106 -3.65 -13.27 26.83
C ASP A 106 -3.77 -14.73 26.30
N VAL A 107 -4.71 -14.98 25.39
CA VAL A 107 -4.93 -16.28 24.75
C VAL A 107 -4.54 -16.16 23.28
N SER A 108 -3.33 -16.63 22.96
CA SER A 108 -2.69 -16.57 21.64
C SER A 108 -3.60 -17.02 20.49
N ILE A 109 -4.44 -18.02 20.72
CA ILE A 109 -5.34 -18.61 19.72
C ILE A 109 -6.55 -17.69 19.40
N ILE A 110 -7.14 -17.05 20.42
CA ILE A 110 -8.31 -16.17 20.24
C ILE A 110 -7.87 -14.89 19.52
N ALA A 111 -6.73 -14.31 19.91
CA ALA A 111 -6.17 -13.15 19.25
C ALA A 111 -5.86 -13.44 17.76
N ALA A 112 -5.19 -14.56 17.45
CA ALA A 112 -4.91 -14.97 16.08
C ALA A 112 -6.17 -15.15 15.23
N SER A 113 -7.22 -15.73 15.82
CA SER A 113 -8.52 -15.91 15.15
C SER A 113 -9.17 -14.56 14.83
N ILE A 114 -9.12 -13.59 15.75
CA ILE A 114 -9.63 -12.23 15.52
C ILE A 114 -8.84 -11.54 14.40
N TYR A 115 -7.51 -11.67 14.38
CA TYR A 115 -6.67 -11.13 13.30
C TYR A 115 -7.00 -11.74 11.93
N GLY A 116 -7.20 -13.05 11.87
CA GLY A 116 -7.63 -13.77 10.67
C GLY A 116 -8.99 -13.27 10.18
N ILE A 117 -9.98 -13.19 11.07
CA ILE A 117 -11.33 -12.69 10.74
C ILE A 117 -11.26 -11.24 10.25
N MET A 118 -10.54 -10.35 10.94
CA MET A 118 -10.41 -8.94 10.54
C MET A 118 -9.73 -8.80 9.17
N THR A 119 -8.74 -9.64 8.88
CA THR A 119 -8.08 -9.67 7.57
C THR A 119 -9.05 -10.10 6.47
N VAL A 120 -9.82 -11.18 6.69
CA VAL A 120 -10.84 -11.64 5.76
C VAL A 120 -11.91 -10.57 5.54
N LEU A 121 -12.39 -9.92 6.61
CA LEU A 121 -13.35 -8.82 6.50
C LEU A 121 -12.77 -7.66 5.69
N TYR A 122 -11.52 -7.25 5.94
CA TYR A 122 -10.87 -6.20 5.15
C TYR A 122 -10.85 -6.54 3.66
N ILE A 123 -10.50 -7.78 3.31
CA ILE A 123 -10.45 -8.26 1.92
C ILE A 123 -11.84 -8.24 1.28
N VAL A 124 -12.85 -8.74 1.98
CA VAL A 124 -14.24 -8.78 1.48
C VAL A 124 -14.79 -7.37 1.33
N PHE A 125 -14.53 -6.46 2.29
CA PHE A 125 -15.03 -5.10 2.24
C PHE A 125 -14.19 -4.16 1.35
N ALA A 126 -12.95 -4.50 0.98
CA ALA A 126 -12.08 -3.63 0.20
C ALA A 126 -12.70 -3.17 -1.14
N PRO A 127 -13.32 -4.04 -1.97
CA PRO A 127 -14.03 -3.61 -3.18
C PRO A 127 -15.19 -2.66 -2.89
N VAL A 128 -15.94 -2.90 -1.80
CA VAL A 128 -17.06 -2.05 -1.38
C VAL A 128 -16.56 -0.67 -0.97
N ILE A 129 -15.52 -0.61 -0.13
CA ILE A 129 -14.88 0.63 0.31
C ILE A 129 -14.36 1.42 -0.89
N PHE A 130 -13.75 0.73 -1.87
CA PHE A 130 -13.24 1.35 -3.07
C PHE A 130 -14.36 2.00 -3.92
N VAL A 131 -15.47 1.30 -4.15
CA VAL A 131 -16.65 1.84 -4.84
C VAL A 131 -17.24 3.03 -4.10
N MET A 132 -17.37 2.93 -2.77
CA MET A 132 -17.84 4.03 -1.94
C MET A 132 -16.92 5.25 -2.03
N MET A 133 -15.60 5.04 -2.03
CA MET A 133 -14.61 6.09 -2.17
C MET A 133 -14.70 6.82 -3.52
N LEU A 134 -14.88 6.08 -4.61
CA LEU A 134 -15.09 6.64 -5.94
C LEU A 134 -16.42 7.39 -6.04
N SER A 135 -17.50 6.77 -5.58
CA SER A 135 -18.84 7.36 -5.58
C SER A 135 -18.91 8.65 -4.78
N PHE A 136 -18.27 8.68 -3.61
CA PHE A 136 -18.14 9.89 -2.80
C PHE A 136 -17.42 11.00 -3.57
N ARG A 137 -16.24 10.70 -4.14
CA ARG A 137 -15.45 11.70 -4.87
C ARG A 137 -16.21 12.28 -6.06
N MET A 138 -16.87 11.44 -6.84
CA MET A 138 -17.61 11.87 -8.03
C MET A 138 -18.84 12.69 -7.64
N ARG A 139 -19.66 12.22 -6.68
CA ARG A 139 -20.89 12.92 -6.25
C ARG A 139 -20.67 14.35 -5.76
N TYR A 140 -19.51 14.61 -5.16
CA TYR A 140 -19.14 15.93 -4.65
C TYR A 140 -18.27 16.74 -5.61
N SER A 141 -18.02 16.24 -6.82
CA SER A 141 -17.36 16.98 -7.88
C SER A 141 -18.42 17.56 -8.82
N ALA A 142 -18.29 18.84 -9.17
CA ALA A 142 -19.17 19.49 -10.14
C ALA A 142 -18.38 20.40 -11.09
N TRP A 143 -18.90 20.59 -12.29
CA TRP A 143 -18.40 21.55 -13.26
C TRP A 143 -19.60 22.24 -13.92
N ARG A 144 -19.63 23.58 -13.88
CA ARG A 144 -20.77 24.39 -14.34
C ARG A 144 -22.12 23.85 -13.82
N SER A 145 -22.27 23.74 -12.50
CA SER A 145 -23.47 23.24 -11.80
C SER A 145 -23.88 21.78 -12.08
N ILE A 146 -23.30 21.11 -13.08
CA ILE A 146 -23.53 19.70 -13.37
C ILE A 146 -22.61 18.83 -12.49
N LYS A 147 -23.22 17.91 -11.76
CA LYS A 147 -22.50 17.00 -10.85
C LYS A 147 -21.98 15.78 -11.62
N PHE A 148 -20.78 15.35 -11.24
CA PHE A 148 -20.31 14.02 -11.59
C PHE A 148 -21.04 13.00 -10.71
N SER A 149 -21.27 11.80 -11.24
CA SER A 149 -21.81 10.69 -10.45
C SER A 149 -21.10 9.39 -10.80
N PHE A 150 -21.28 8.39 -9.94
CA PHE A 150 -20.68 7.08 -10.12
C PHE A 150 -21.75 6.03 -9.86
N ASN A 151 -21.98 5.16 -10.85
CA ASN A 151 -22.87 4.02 -10.69
C ASN A 151 -22.23 3.00 -9.74
N ARG A 152 -22.91 2.68 -8.64
CA ARG A 152 -22.38 1.78 -7.59
C ARG A 152 -22.56 0.32 -7.97
N ASP A 153 -21.83 -0.13 -9.00
CA ASP A 153 -21.81 -1.54 -9.41
C ASP A 153 -20.90 -2.38 -8.50
N TYR A 154 -21.41 -2.78 -7.33
CA TYR A 154 -20.65 -3.60 -6.38
C TYR A 154 -20.31 -4.98 -6.97
N LYS A 155 -21.23 -5.61 -7.72
CA LYS A 155 -20.98 -6.92 -8.35
C LYS A 155 -19.86 -6.86 -9.39
N GLY A 156 -19.79 -5.79 -10.17
CA GLY A 156 -18.66 -5.51 -11.06
C GLY A 156 -17.36 -5.29 -10.29
N ALA A 157 -17.41 -4.55 -9.18
CA ALA A 157 -16.23 -4.30 -8.35
C ALA A 157 -15.63 -5.60 -7.78
N TYR A 158 -16.46 -6.51 -7.25
CA TYR A 158 -15.95 -7.80 -6.78
C TYR A 158 -15.27 -8.60 -7.90
N ARG A 159 -15.84 -8.65 -9.10
CA ARG A 159 -15.20 -9.32 -10.25
C ARG A 159 -13.85 -8.69 -10.63
N VAL A 160 -13.72 -7.39 -10.49
CA VAL A 160 -12.52 -6.64 -10.89
C VAL A 160 -11.44 -6.72 -9.82
N TYR A 161 -11.80 -6.62 -8.54
CA TYR A 161 -10.85 -6.45 -7.45
C TYR A 161 -10.62 -7.74 -6.64
N MET A 162 -11.57 -8.66 -6.54
CA MET A 162 -11.43 -9.83 -5.65
C MET A 162 -10.37 -10.83 -6.13
N ALA A 163 -10.38 -11.19 -7.42
CA ALA A 163 -9.38 -12.10 -7.99
C ALA A 163 -7.92 -11.58 -7.81
N PRO A 164 -7.60 -10.31 -8.11
CA PRO A 164 -6.31 -9.73 -7.76
C PRO A 164 -5.93 -9.86 -6.29
N ASN A 165 -6.87 -9.55 -5.39
CA ASN A 165 -6.62 -9.62 -3.94
C ASN A 165 -6.30 -11.05 -3.52
N LEU A 166 -6.97 -12.06 -4.07
CA LEU A 166 -6.68 -13.47 -3.80
C LEU A 166 -5.25 -13.86 -4.21
N VAL A 167 -4.77 -13.41 -5.38
CA VAL A 167 -3.39 -13.69 -5.80
C VAL A 167 -2.38 -13.03 -4.86
N VAL A 168 -2.64 -11.79 -4.42
CA VAL A 168 -1.77 -11.10 -3.45
C VAL A 168 -1.76 -11.80 -2.09
N ILE A 169 -2.91 -12.34 -1.65
CA ILE A 169 -2.99 -13.11 -0.40
C ILE A 169 -2.18 -14.40 -0.51
N LEU A 170 -2.33 -15.16 -1.60
CA LEU A 170 -1.55 -16.37 -1.83
C LEU A 170 -0.05 -16.07 -1.87
N PHE A 171 0.34 -14.96 -2.48
CA PHE A 171 1.71 -14.47 -2.46
C PHE A 171 2.21 -14.18 -1.03
N ILE A 172 1.45 -13.41 -0.23
CA ILE A 172 1.82 -13.09 1.15
C ILE A 172 1.87 -14.37 2.00
N ALA A 173 0.91 -15.27 1.87
CA ALA A 173 0.90 -16.54 2.57
C ALA A 173 2.14 -17.37 2.24
N CYS A 174 2.52 -17.42 0.96
CA CYS A 174 3.75 -18.09 0.52
C CYS A 174 5.03 -17.44 1.07
N LEU A 175 5.02 -16.13 1.30
CA LEU A 175 6.15 -15.39 1.88
C LEU A 175 6.25 -15.59 3.40
N VAL A 176 5.11 -15.64 4.10
CA VAL A 176 5.07 -15.68 5.58
C VAL A 176 5.10 -17.10 6.14
N ALA A 177 4.53 -18.09 5.45
CA ALA A 177 4.48 -19.47 5.91
C ALA A 177 5.84 -20.05 6.34
N PRO A 178 6.96 -19.81 5.61
CA PRO A 178 8.27 -20.37 5.98
C PRO A 178 8.75 -19.88 7.34
N PHE A 179 8.61 -18.57 7.62
CA PHE A 179 9.00 -17.98 8.89
C PHE A 179 8.14 -18.49 10.06
N TYR A 180 6.86 -18.73 9.81
CA TYR A 180 5.96 -19.28 10.83
C TYR A 180 6.33 -20.73 11.17
N PHE A 181 6.57 -21.57 10.15
CA PHE A 181 6.95 -22.98 10.37
C PHE A 181 8.35 -23.14 10.93
N ALA A 182 9.32 -22.34 10.48
CA ALA A 182 10.68 -22.35 11.03
C ALA A 182 10.69 -22.03 12.52
N GLY A 183 9.92 -21.02 12.95
CA GLY A 183 9.77 -20.69 14.38
C GLY A 183 9.19 -21.82 15.21
N GLN A 184 8.21 -22.57 14.66
CA GLN A 184 7.64 -23.73 15.36
C GLN A 184 8.62 -24.90 15.48
N LEU A 185 9.39 -25.18 14.43
CA LEU A 185 10.40 -26.23 14.45
C LEU A 185 11.51 -25.93 15.46
N GLN A 186 11.91 -24.66 15.57
CA GLN A 186 12.92 -24.23 16.54
C GLN A 186 12.43 -24.30 17.98
N GLU A 187 11.15 -23.96 18.22
CA GLU A 187 10.52 -24.12 19.54
C GLU A 187 10.39 -25.60 19.95
N GLN A 188 10.08 -26.48 19.00
CA GLN A 188 10.04 -27.93 19.23
C GLN A 188 11.44 -28.50 19.53
N ALA A 189 12.44 -28.15 18.74
CA ALA A 189 13.82 -28.57 18.98
C ALA A 189 14.35 -28.10 20.34
N ALA A 190 14.06 -26.85 20.73
CA ALA A 190 14.42 -26.33 22.05
C ALA A 190 13.73 -27.12 23.17
N SER A 191 12.46 -27.49 23.01
CA SER A 191 11.74 -28.29 24.01
C SER A 191 12.24 -29.73 24.15
N GLU A 192 12.69 -30.34 23.05
CA GLU A 192 13.27 -31.69 23.05
C GLU A 192 14.66 -31.71 23.71
N GLN A 193 15.49 -30.68 23.48
CA GLN A 193 16.78 -30.52 24.18
C GLN A 193 16.60 -30.34 25.69
N THR A 194 15.68 -29.46 26.13
CA THR A 194 15.42 -29.27 27.56
C THR A 194 14.89 -30.55 28.23
N ALA A 195 14.05 -31.32 27.53
CA ALA A 195 13.56 -32.61 28.04
C ALA A 195 14.66 -33.69 28.10
N ALA A 196 15.63 -33.67 27.18
CA ALA A 196 16.78 -34.56 27.20
C ALA A 196 17.73 -34.24 28.37
N GLU A 197 18.03 -32.96 28.61
CA GLU A 197 18.86 -32.52 29.74
C GLU A 197 18.24 -32.86 31.11
N GLU A 198 16.93 -32.65 31.27
CA GLU A 198 16.22 -33.05 32.50
C GLU A 198 16.26 -34.57 32.72
N SER A 199 16.17 -35.37 31.66
CA SER A 199 16.21 -36.83 31.74
C SER A 199 17.58 -37.39 32.13
N LEU A 200 18.67 -36.74 31.71
CA LEU A 200 20.03 -37.08 32.14
C LEU A 200 20.25 -36.71 33.63
N SER A 201 19.82 -35.52 34.06
CA SER A 201 19.99 -35.10 35.47
C SER A 201 19.18 -35.96 36.46
N GLY A 202 18.01 -36.46 36.05
CA GLY A 202 17.20 -37.37 36.86
C GLY A 202 17.76 -38.79 36.96
N GLN A 203 18.63 -39.18 36.04
CA GLN A 203 19.30 -40.48 36.05
C GLN A 203 20.52 -40.49 36.98
N ASP A 204 21.25 -39.38 37.09
CA ASP A 204 22.38 -39.24 38.02
C ASP A 204 21.95 -39.23 39.48
N MET A 205 20.76 -38.67 39.79
CA MET A 205 20.17 -38.71 41.15
C MET A 205 19.70 -40.10 41.57
N ALA A 206 19.52 -41.04 40.64
CA ALA A 206 19.10 -42.41 40.94
C ALA A 206 20.29 -43.37 41.22
N TYR A 207 21.52 -42.94 40.94
CA TYR A 207 22.74 -43.73 41.21
C TYR A 207 23.35 -43.48 42.59
N ASP A 208 22.90 -42.46 43.33
CA ASP A 208 23.45 -42.13 44.66
C ASP A 208 22.62 -42.70 45.84
N GLU A 209 21.51 -43.39 45.56
CA GLU A 209 20.61 -43.97 46.59
C GLU A 209 20.91 -45.45 46.93
N GLY A 210 22.18 -45.81 47.02
CA GLY A 210 22.56 -47.14 47.47
C GLY A 210 23.98 -47.24 47.95
N TYR A 211 24.24 -46.96 49.24
CA TYR A 211 24.95 -47.88 50.14
C TYR A 211 25.07 -47.31 51.58
N SER A 212 24.87 -48.22 52.53
CA SER A 212 25.19 -48.22 53.98
C SER A 212 24.38 -47.35 54.95
N GLU A 213 23.41 -48.01 55.57
CA GLU A 213 23.10 -47.92 57.00
C GLU A 213 24.36 -48.14 57.86
N ASP A 214 24.47 -47.34 58.92
CA ASP A 214 24.97 -47.64 60.28
C ASP A 214 25.94 -46.56 60.79
N GLU A 215 25.44 -45.64 61.62
CA GLU A 215 25.95 -45.47 63.00
C GLU A 215 25.08 -44.50 63.81
N ALA A 216 24.94 -44.82 65.10
CA ALA A 216 23.92 -44.31 65.99
C ALA A 216 24.39 -43.16 66.93
N TYR A 217 23.38 -42.49 67.50
CA TYR A 217 23.36 -41.67 68.72
C TYR A 217 23.92 -40.23 68.66
N ALA A 218 23.06 -39.21 68.80
CA ALA A 218 22.62 -38.69 70.10
C ALA A 218 21.64 -37.50 69.94
N GLU A 219 20.66 -37.46 70.85
CA GLU A 219 19.73 -36.38 71.23
C GLU A 219 20.39 -34.99 71.25
N GLU A 220 19.76 -33.82 71.09
CA GLU A 220 18.53 -33.22 71.66
C GLU A 220 18.55 -31.76 71.12
N SER A 221 17.49 -31.08 70.68
CA SER A 221 16.69 -30.16 71.51
C SER A 221 16.20 -28.93 70.69
N TYR A 222 14.90 -28.61 70.83
CA TYR A 222 14.15 -27.32 70.73
C TYR A 222 14.38 -26.31 69.57
N GLU A 223 13.35 -26.08 68.73
CA GLU A 223 12.38 -24.95 68.72
C GLU A 223 12.73 -23.91 67.64
N GLU A 224 11.91 -23.75 66.59
CA GLU A 224 10.74 -22.85 66.48
C GLU A 224 11.14 -21.43 66.03
N GLY A 225 10.55 -20.93 64.92
CA GLY A 225 10.65 -19.50 64.60
C GLY A 225 10.61 -19.07 63.13
N ARG A 226 9.45 -19.20 62.50
CA ARG A 226 8.72 -18.17 61.73
C ARG A 226 9.37 -16.79 61.44
N TYR A 227 9.05 -16.30 60.23
CA TYR A 227 8.86 -14.88 59.80
C TYR A 227 10.13 -14.02 59.71
N GLU A 228 10.31 -13.02 58.84
CA GLU A 228 9.66 -12.45 57.66
C GLU A 228 10.69 -11.38 57.19
N GLN A 229 10.72 -11.06 55.89
CA GLN A 229 10.99 -9.73 55.33
C GLN A 229 12.32 -8.94 55.54
N ASP A 230 12.64 -8.25 54.43
CA ASP A 230 13.21 -6.90 54.32
C ASP A 230 14.70 -6.67 54.03
N LEU A 231 14.92 -6.14 52.81
CA LEU A 231 15.59 -4.86 52.47
C LEU A 231 16.74 -4.37 53.37
N TYR A 232 17.90 -4.04 52.77
CA TYR A 232 18.26 -2.69 52.30
C TYR A 232 19.69 -2.63 51.72
N GLU A 233 19.83 -1.79 50.68
CA GLU A 233 20.93 -0.89 50.29
C GLU A 233 22.41 -1.24 50.54
N GLN A 234 23.24 -1.00 49.52
CA GLN A 234 24.68 -0.81 49.68
C GLN A 234 25.14 0.49 48.99
N ASP A 235 25.67 1.39 49.81
CA ASP A 235 26.29 2.66 49.45
C ASP A 235 27.72 2.48 48.87
N MET A 236 28.09 3.51 48.12
CA MET A 236 29.38 3.83 47.51
C MET A 236 30.63 3.62 48.37
N TYR A 237 31.79 3.38 47.73
CA TYR A 237 32.95 4.29 47.81
C TYR A 237 33.99 4.01 46.70
N GLU A 238 34.55 5.10 46.16
CA GLU A 238 35.67 5.19 45.22
C GLU A 238 37.02 4.79 45.84
N GLY A 239 37.97 4.37 45.00
CA GLY A 239 39.39 4.29 45.36
C GLY A 239 40.25 3.78 44.20
N GLU A 240 40.99 4.69 43.56
CA GLU A 240 41.93 4.41 42.47
C GLU A 240 43.29 3.83 42.95
N VAL A 241 44.01 3.29 41.96
CA VAL A 241 45.47 3.29 41.69
C VAL A 241 46.38 2.11 42.10
N TYR A 242 47.07 1.65 41.04
CA TYR A 242 48.45 1.13 40.86
C TYR A 242 48.66 -0.35 40.52
N ASP A 243 49.39 -0.50 39.41
CA ASP A 243 50.02 -1.66 38.80
C ASP A 243 50.92 -2.45 39.75
N GLU A 244 51.03 -3.77 39.54
CA GLU A 244 52.32 -4.46 39.54
C GLU A 244 52.24 -5.79 38.78
N GLU A 245 53.05 -5.89 37.72
CA GLU A 245 53.48 -7.13 37.09
C GLU A 245 54.28 -7.97 38.09
N GLU A 246 54.06 -9.28 38.14
CA GLU A 246 55.16 -10.23 38.30
C GLU A 246 54.86 -11.57 37.64
N VAL A 247 55.92 -12.13 37.07
CA VAL A 247 55.97 -13.20 36.08
C VAL A 247 56.79 -14.37 36.67
N TYR A 248 56.51 -15.58 36.17
CA TYR A 248 57.20 -16.88 36.35
C TYR A 248 56.82 -17.59 37.68
N ASP A 249 56.53 -18.90 37.70
CA ASP A 249 57.31 -19.96 37.06
C ASP A 249 56.51 -21.27 36.88
N GLU A 250 57.07 -22.09 36.00
CA GLU A 250 56.64 -23.35 35.40
C GLU A 250 56.17 -24.46 36.37
N GLY A 251 55.15 -25.20 35.91
CA GLY A 251 54.78 -26.52 36.42
C GLY A 251 54.00 -27.29 35.36
N GLU A 252 54.73 -28.01 34.50
CA GLU A 252 54.13 -28.94 33.54
C GLU A 252 53.56 -30.20 34.21
N VAL A 253 52.66 -30.85 33.45
CA VAL A 253 52.17 -32.25 33.53
C VAL A 253 51.00 -32.45 34.51
N TYR A 254 49.79 -32.85 34.11
CA TYR A 254 49.40 -34.02 33.30
C TYR A 254 48.21 -33.75 32.36
N ASP A 255 48.21 -34.44 31.22
CA ASP A 255 47.08 -34.61 30.31
C ASP A 255 45.85 -35.20 31.06
N GLU A 256 44.76 -34.44 31.12
CA GLU A 256 43.42 -35.00 31.23
C GLU A 256 42.84 -35.04 29.82
N ASP A 257 42.61 -36.25 29.32
CA ASP A 257 41.88 -36.51 28.09
C ASP A 257 40.48 -35.87 28.19
N GLU A 258 40.31 -34.68 27.64
CA GLU A 258 39.00 -34.13 27.29
C GLU A 258 38.41 -35.03 26.20
N VAL A 259 37.58 -35.98 26.61
CA VAL A 259 36.64 -36.65 25.72
C VAL A 259 35.64 -35.59 25.27
N TYR A 260 35.89 -35.01 24.09
CA TYR A 260 34.84 -34.29 23.37
C TYR A 260 33.73 -35.29 23.04
N ASP A 261 32.55 -35.11 23.63
CA ASP A 261 31.32 -35.75 23.17
C ASP A 261 31.02 -35.25 21.74
N GLU A 262 31.55 -35.98 20.77
CA GLU A 262 31.41 -35.74 19.33
C GLU A 262 29.94 -35.80 18.86
N ASP A 263 29.04 -36.36 19.68
CA ASP A 263 27.62 -36.51 19.36
C ASP A 263 26.79 -35.23 19.54
N SER A 264 27.19 -34.29 20.40
CA SER A 264 26.44 -33.04 20.64
C SER A 264 26.61 -31.98 19.53
N ALA A 265 27.77 -31.98 18.86
CA ALA A 265 28.05 -31.08 17.75
C ALA A 265 27.43 -31.55 16.42
N VAL A 266 27.21 -32.86 16.27
CA VAL A 266 26.65 -33.48 15.05
C VAL A 266 25.15 -33.19 14.93
N GLU A 267 24.41 -33.04 16.04
CA GLU A 267 22.98 -32.72 15.99
C GLU A 267 22.69 -31.26 15.63
N ASP A 268 23.47 -30.29 16.12
CA ASP A 268 23.28 -28.86 15.85
C ASP A 268 23.62 -28.51 14.38
N GLU A 269 24.61 -29.18 13.79
CA GLU A 269 24.95 -29.07 12.37
C GLU A 269 23.86 -29.71 11.46
N SER A 270 23.09 -30.67 11.97
CA SER A 270 22.00 -31.30 11.21
C SER A 270 20.75 -30.42 11.12
N ILE A 271 20.39 -29.72 12.20
CA ILE A 271 19.21 -28.86 12.27
C ILE A 271 19.41 -27.59 11.45
N THR A 272 20.59 -26.98 11.55
CA THR A 272 20.98 -25.79 10.76
C THR A 272 20.97 -26.07 9.26
N ASN A 273 21.52 -27.21 8.82
CA ASN A 273 21.47 -27.65 7.42
C ASN A 273 20.03 -27.91 6.91
N VAL A 274 19.15 -28.47 7.74
CA VAL A 274 17.73 -28.68 7.38
C VAL A 274 16.99 -27.34 7.27
N LEU A 275 17.25 -26.38 8.16
CA LEU A 275 16.67 -25.04 8.12
C LEU A 275 17.10 -24.27 6.85
N ASP A 276 18.38 -24.31 6.49
CA ASP A 276 18.91 -23.68 5.27
C ASP A 276 18.30 -24.28 4.00
N HIS A 277 18.11 -25.61 3.96
CA HIS A 277 17.43 -26.27 2.85
C HIS A 277 15.95 -25.93 2.76
N LEU A 278 15.26 -25.74 3.89
CA LEU A 278 13.87 -25.30 3.93
C LEU A 278 13.75 -23.87 3.40
N GLU A 279 14.60 -22.93 3.81
CA GLU A 279 14.56 -21.55 3.31
C GLU A 279 14.68 -21.47 1.77
N ALA A 280 15.56 -22.29 1.18
CA ALA A 280 15.74 -22.37 -0.27
C ALA A 280 14.51 -22.92 -1.01
N ILE A 281 13.80 -23.90 -0.43
CA ILE A 281 12.58 -24.51 -1.02
C ILE A 281 11.45 -23.49 -1.13
N TRP A 282 11.35 -22.56 -0.18
CA TRP A 282 10.25 -21.58 -0.14
C TRP A 282 10.54 -20.27 -0.89
N PHE A 283 11.82 -19.94 -1.13
CA PHE A 283 12.22 -18.77 -1.91
C PHE A 283 11.74 -18.84 -3.38
N LEU A 284 11.77 -20.03 -3.99
CA LEU A 284 11.34 -20.24 -5.37
C LEU A 284 9.84 -19.95 -5.59
N PRO A 285 8.92 -20.53 -4.80
CA PRO A 285 7.51 -20.16 -4.83
C PRO A 285 7.25 -18.66 -4.60
N ALA A 286 7.95 -18.02 -3.66
CA ALA A 286 7.81 -16.59 -3.38
C ALA A 286 8.25 -15.73 -4.57
N THR A 287 9.39 -16.03 -5.19
CA THR A 287 9.87 -15.29 -6.37
C THR A 287 8.97 -15.50 -7.59
N LEU A 288 8.49 -16.72 -7.84
CA LEU A 288 7.53 -17.02 -8.91
C LEU A 288 6.21 -16.28 -8.72
N SER A 289 5.70 -16.22 -7.49
CA SER A 289 4.46 -15.52 -7.18
C SER A 289 4.63 -13.99 -7.26
N ALA A 290 5.80 -13.44 -6.89
CA ALA A 290 6.14 -12.03 -7.13
C ALA A 290 6.15 -11.69 -8.63
N LEU A 291 6.76 -12.56 -9.45
CA LEU A 291 6.78 -12.40 -10.91
C LEU A 291 5.36 -12.48 -11.49
N MET A 292 4.52 -13.42 -11.02
CA MET A 292 3.13 -13.50 -11.44
C MET A 292 2.36 -12.20 -11.13
N LEU A 293 2.52 -11.64 -9.94
CA LEU A 293 1.89 -10.35 -9.59
C LEU A 293 2.39 -9.21 -10.47
N LEU A 294 3.69 -9.19 -10.79
CA LEU A 294 4.29 -8.21 -11.69
C LEU A 294 3.67 -8.28 -13.10
N PHE A 295 3.49 -9.48 -13.65
CA PHE A 295 2.87 -9.68 -14.96
C PHE A 295 1.37 -9.42 -14.98
N LEU A 296 0.64 -9.67 -13.88
CA LEU A 296 -0.79 -9.36 -13.75
C LEU A 296 -1.06 -7.86 -13.53
N ALA A 297 -0.10 -7.09 -13.02
CA ALA A 297 -0.24 -5.66 -12.76
C ALA A 297 -0.84 -4.84 -13.93
N PRO A 298 -0.38 -4.94 -15.20
CA PRO A 298 -0.99 -4.22 -16.33
C PRO A 298 -2.43 -4.64 -16.60
N TYR A 299 -2.76 -5.92 -16.44
CA TYR A 299 -4.14 -6.41 -16.59
C TYR A 299 -5.04 -5.80 -15.52
N PHE A 300 -4.60 -5.81 -14.25
CA PHE A 300 -5.32 -5.24 -13.12
C PHE A 300 -5.56 -3.73 -13.27
N ASP A 301 -4.55 -2.99 -13.75
CA ASP A 301 -4.70 -1.58 -14.02
C ASP A 301 -5.72 -1.32 -15.14
N PHE A 302 -5.66 -2.10 -16.23
CA PHE A 302 -6.62 -2.02 -17.33
C PHE A 302 -8.06 -2.26 -16.88
N ILE A 303 -8.34 -3.37 -16.21
CA ILE A 303 -9.70 -3.70 -15.75
C ILE A 303 -10.22 -2.68 -14.72
N SER A 304 -9.33 -2.17 -13.86
CA SER A 304 -9.67 -1.15 -12.87
C SER A 304 -10.05 0.16 -13.55
N MET A 305 -9.23 0.64 -14.49
CA MET A 305 -9.53 1.86 -15.25
C MET A 305 -10.81 1.74 -16.07
N ARG A 306 -10.99 0.60 -16.74
CA ARG A 306 -12.20 0.32 -17.51
C ARG A 306 -13.45 0.32 -16.63
N TYR A 307 -13.37 -0.29 -15.44
CA TYR A 307 -14.45 -0.28 -14.46
C TYR A 307 -14.79 1.14 -13.98
N VAL A 308 -13.78 1.94 -13.64
CA VAL A 308 -13.98 3.32 -13.18
C VAL A 308 -14.61 4.18 -14.27
N ALA A 309 -14.05 4.13 -15.48
CA ALA A 309 -14.53 4.93 -16.60
C ALA A 309 -15.95 4.56 -17.02
N ARG A 310 -16.30 3.27 -17.08
CA ARG A 310 -17.65 2.79 -17.45
C ARG A 310 -18.73 3.22 -16.45
N ASN A 311 -18.39 3.29 -15.17
CA ASN A 311 -19.33 3.63 -14.11
C ASN A 311 -19.33 5.12 -13.77
N ALA A 312 -18.36 5.90 -14.26
CA ALA A 312 -18.35 7.35 -14.16
C ALA A 312 -19.44 7.94 -15.06
N ARG A 313 -20.12 8.98 -14.57
CA ARG A 313 -21.09 9.77 -15.31
C ARG A 313 -20.85 11.26 -15.09
N PHE A 314 -21.18 12.05 -16.10
CA PHE A 314 -21.22 13.50 -16.02
C PHE A 314 -22.62 13.94 -16.46
N GLY A 315 -23.47 14.38 -15.52
CA GLY A 315 -24.90 14.51 -15.78
C GLY A 315 -25.53 13.15 -16.16
N THR A 316 -26.24 13.11 -17.29
CA THR A 316 -26.80 11.92 -17.94
C THR A 316 -25.77 11.19 -18.82
N ALA A 317 -24.68 11.85 -19.22
CA ALA A 317 -23.66 11.24 -20.08
C ALA A 317 -22.84 10.17 -19.34
N THR A 318 -22.79 8.96 -19.91
CA THR A 318 -22.01 7.84 -19.37
C THR A 318 -20.57 7.87 -19.90
N GLY A 319 -19.63 7.57 -19.02
CA GLY A 319 -18.23 7.38 -19.38
C GLY A 319 -18.03 6.04 -20.08
N GLN A 320 -17.14 6.02 -21.06
CA GLN A 320 -16.70 4.82 -21.76
C GLN A 320 -15.18 4.79 -21.85
N PHE A 321 -14.62 3.58 -21.74
CA PHE A 321 -13.19 3.35 -21.91
C PHE A 321 -12.95 2.61 -23.23
N VAL A 322 -12.27 3.26 -24.17
CA VAL A 322 -12.01 2.73 -25.53
C VAL A 322 -10.56 2.26 -25.69
N GLY A 323 -9.83 2.11 -24.58
CA GLY A 323 -8.45 1.62 -24.59
C GLY A 323 -8.35 0.10 -24.73
N GLU A 324 -7.22 -0.35 -25.29
CA GLU A 324 -6.87 -1.76 -25.41
C GLU A 324 -5.91 -2.22 -24.31
N ILE A 325 -6.00 -3.49 -23.94
CA ILE A 325 -5.09 -4.12 -22.96
C ILE A 325 -3.62 -4.08 -23.43
N ALA A 326 -3.35 -4.22 -24.73
CA ALA A 326 -2.01 -4.20 -25.30
C ALA A 326 -1.28 -2.86 -25.07
N ALA A 327 -2.02 -1.75 -24.91
CA ALA A 327 -1.43 -0.46 -24.60
C ALA A 327 -0.86 -0.41 -23.17
N PHE A 328 -1.48 -1.11 -22.21
CA PHE A 328 -0.95 -1.24 -20.85
C PHE A 328 0.32 -2.10 -20.83
N TYR A 329 0.31 -3.26 -21.49
CA TYR A 329 1.49 -4.11 -21.57
C TYR A 329 2.67 -3.43 -22.26
N ARG A 330 2.45 -2.55 -23.26
CA ARG A 330 3.53 -1.74 -23.85
C ARG A 330 4.17 -0.77 -22.86
N VAL A 331 3.38 -0.17 -21.95
CA VAL A 331 3.90 0.73 -20.92
C VAL A 331 4.66 -0.04 -19.84
N TYR A 332 4.08 -1.14 -19.36
CA TYR A 332 4.68 -2.01 -18.34
C TYR A 332 5.85 -2.85 -18.88
N GLY A 333 5.93 -3.08 -20.19
CA GLY A 333 7.04 -3.81 -20.81
C GLY A 333 8.40 -3.13 -20.57
N VAL A 334 8.44 -1.80 -20.57
CA VAL A 334 9.65 -1.04 -20.21
C VAL A 334 10.05 -1.29 -18.75
N LEU A 335 9.07 -1.39 -17.85
CA LEU A 335 9.29 -1.75 -16.44
C LEU A 335 9.84 -3.18 -16.33
N PHE A 336 9.25 -4.15 -17.04
CA PHE A 336 9.68 -5.54 -17.00
C PHE A 336 11.11 -5.72 -17.53
N ILE A 337 11.45 -5.07 -18.65
CA ILE A 337 12.81 -5.09 -19.20
C ILE A 337 13.79 -4.48 -18.20
N ALA A 338 13.47 -3.34 -17.60
CA ALA A 338 14.35 -2.69 -16.63
C ALA A 338 14.57 -3.54 -15.37
N ILE A 339 13.51 -4.18 -14.85
CA ILE A 339 13.62 -5.12 -13.71
C ILE A 339 14.46 -6.34 -14.12
N GLY A 340 14.21 -6.91 -15.30
CA GLY A 340 14.96 -8.06 -15.81
C GLY A 340 16.45 -7.76 -15.96
N VAL A 341 16.80 -6.56 -16.48
CA VAL A 341 18.19 -6.10 -16.56
C VAL A 341 18.81 -5.94 -15.17
N LEU A 342 18.08 -5.37 -14.20
CA LEU A 342 18.60 -5.26 -12.84
C LEU A 342 18.85 -6.64 -12.20
N ILE A 343 17.91 -7.57 -12.34
CA ILE A 343 18.08 -8.95 -11.85
C ILE A 343 19.29 -9.60 -12.54
N LEU A 344 19.44 -9.44 -13.85
CA LEU A 344 20.59 -9.95 -14.59
C LEU A 344 21.91 -9.36 -14.07
N LEU A 345 21.97 -8.05 -13.79
CA LEU A 345 23.17 -7.40 -13.29
C LEU A 345 23.52 -7.87 -11.87
N TRP A 346 22.53 -8.04 -10.99
CA TRP A 346 22.73 -8.58 -9.64
C TRP A 346 23.19 -10.03 -9.66
N THR A 347 22.57 -10.87 -10.50
CA THR A 347 22.97 -12.28 -10.66
C THR A 347 24.36 -12.42 -11.27
N LEU A 348 24.70 -11.61 -12.28
CA LEU A 348 26.04 -11.61 -12.87
C LEU A 348 27.10 -11.17 -11.86
N LYS A 349 26.83 -10.14 -11.06
CA LYS A 349 27.73 -9.72 -9.98
C LYS A 349 27.97 -10.84 -8.96
N PHE A 350 26.92 -11.59 -8.62
CA PHE A 350 27.03 -12.72 -7.69
C PHE A 350 27.84 -13.86 -8.31
N ALA A 351 27.58 -14.22 -9.56
CA ALA A 351 28.26 -15.31 -10.26
C ALA A 351 29.75 -15.04 -10.55
N LEU A 352 30.12 -13.80 -10.83
CA LEU A 352 31.50 -13.41 -11.17
C LEU A 352 32.34 -12.94 -9.98
N ASP A 353 31.75 -12.89 -8.79
CA ASP A 353 32.35 -12.40 -7.54
C ASP A 353 33.19 -11.11 -7.67
N VAL A 354 32.64 -10.13 -8.41
CA VAL A 354 33.34 -8.86 -8.65
C VAL A 354 33.20 -7.95 -7.43
N SER A 355 34.31 -7.73 -6.73
CA SER A 355 34.40 -6.82 -5.59
C SER A 355 34.22 -5.36 -6.02
N GLY A 356 33.63 -4.53 -5.15
CA GLY A 356 33.39 -3.10 -5.43
C GLY A 356 32.15 -2.76 -6.30
N MET A 357 31.48 -3.74 -6.94
CA MET A 357 30.29 -3.48 -7.76
C MET A 357 29.02 -3.13 -6.95
N TYR A 358 28.99 -3.40 -5.64
CA TYR A 358 27.82 -3.14 -4.78
C TYR A 358 27.39 -1.66 -4.80
N GLY A 359 28.34 -0.73 -4.75
CA GLY A 359 28.03 0.70 -4.79
C GLY A 359 27.40 1.13 -6.12
N VAL A 360 27.90 0.60 -7.23
CA VAL A 360 27.39 0.90 -8.58
C VAL A 360 26.00 0.30 -8.77
N LEU A 361 25.82 -0.99 -8.48
CA LEU A 361 24.52 -1.67 -8.61
C LEU A 361 23.47 -1.12 -7.64
N GLY A 362 23.87 -0.81 -6.41
CA GLY A 362 23.02 -0.14 -5.44
C GLY A 362 22.55 1.23 -5.94
N THR A 363 23.46 2.03 -6.49
CA THR A 363 23.14 3.33 -7.10
C THR A 363 22.20 3.19 -8.29
N LEU A 364 22.47 2.25 -9.21
CA LEU A 364 21.59 1.98 -10.37
C LEU A 364 20.19 1.53 -9.93
N THR A 365 20.12 0.65 -8.93
CA THR A 365 18.85 0.18 -8.35
C THR A 365 18.08 1.33 -7.70
N GLY A 366 18.76 2.18 -6.93
CA GLY A 366 18.17 3.37 -6.32
C GLY A 366 17.63 4.36 -7.37
N LEU A 367 18.42 4.64 -8.42
CA LEU A 367 18.00 5.49 -9.54
C LEU A 367 16.80 4.91 -10.28
N PHE A 368 16.76 3.59 -10.48
CA PHE A 368 15.62 2.92 -11.08
C PHE A 368 14.34 3.15 -10.25
N PHE A 369 14.35 2.87 -8.94
CA PHE A 369 13.18 3.07 -8.09
C PHE A 369 12.75 4.55 -7.99
N LEU A 370 13.71 5.48 -8.08
CA LEU A 370 13.45 6.91 -8.09
C LEU A 370 12.78 7.37 -9.40
N LEU A 371 13.22 6.87 -10.56
CA LEU A 371 12.77 7.32 -11.88
C LEU A 371 11.54 6.56 -12.40
N ILE A 372 11.35 5.31 -11.99
CA ILE A 372 10.27 4.48 -12.53
C ILE A 372 8.89 4.97 -12.11
N ARG A 373 8.74 5.45 -10.88
CA ARG A 373 7.47 5.99 -10.37
C ARG A 373 6.97 7.20 -11.18
N PRO A 374 7.76 8.27 -11.40
CA PRO A 374 7.31 9.39 -12.23
C PRO A 374 7.15 9.03 -13.71
N TYR A 375 7.96 8.12 -14.25
CA TYR A 375 7.77 7.57 -15.61
C TYR A 375 6.41 6.90 -15.75
N MET A 376 6.09 5.95 -14.86
CA MET A 376 4.83 5.23 -14.83
C MET A 376 3.65 6.19 -14.62
N LYS A 377 3.80 7.18 -13.74
CA LYS A 377 2.78 8.22 -13.52
C LYS A 377 2.45 8.99 -14.81
N ALA A 378 3.45 9.39 -15.59
CA ALA A 378 3.24 10.14 -16.84
C ALA A 378 2.54 9.29 -17.91
N LYS A 379 3.04 8.07 -18.15
CA LYS A 379 2.49 7.16 -19.17
C LYS A 379 1.08 6.70 -18.81
N ARG A 380 0.85 6.31 -17.55
CA ARG A 380 -0.47 5.91 -17.03
C ARG A 380 -1.48 7.06 -17.09
N TYR A 381 -1.05 8.30 -16.85
CA TYR A 381 -1.90 9.49 -16.97
C TYR A 381 -2.40 9.70 -18.41
N ASN A 382 -1.49 9.65 -19.39
CA ASN A 382 -1.87 9.78 -20.81
C ASN A 382 -2.77 8.63 -21.24
N LEU A 383 -2.41 7.40 -20.87
CA LEU A 383 -3.17 6.20 -21.22
C LEU A 383 -4.59 6.22 -20.63
N MET A 384 -4.74 6.72 -19.40
CA MET A 384 -6.05 6.86 -18.77
C MET A 384 -6.89 7.91 -19.49
N LEU A 385 -6.37 9.13 -19.68
CA LEU A 385 -7.16 10.24 -20.19
C LEU A 385 -7.47 10.12 -21.68
N ASP A 386 -6.51 9.69 -22.50
CA ASP A 386 -6.68 9.58 -23.96
C ASP A 386 -7.76 8.55 -24.36
N ASN A 387 -8.06 7.59 -23.48
CA ASN A 387 -9.00 6.51 -23.72
C ASN A 387 -10.36 6.69 -23.04
N VAL A 388 -10.57 7.78 -22.30
CA VAL A 388 -11.85 8.09 -21.65
C VAL A 388 -12.68 9.01 -22.52
N GLN A 389 -13.91 8.59 -22.79
CA GLN A 389 -14.90 9.34 -23.57
C GLN A 389 -16.18 9.52 -22.74
N PHE A 390 -16.85 10.66 -22.92
CA PHE A 390 -18.14 10.97 -22.31
C PHE A 390 -19.13 11.35 -23.41
N GLY A 391 -20.31 10.71 -23.41
CA GLY A 391 -21.39 11.03 -24.36
C GLY A 391 -21.00 10.89 -25.83
N ASN A 392 -21.60 11.72 -26.70
CA ASN A 392 -21.49 11.65 -28.16
C ASN A 392 -20.18 12.23 -28.72
N GLY A 393 -19.02 11.81 -28.17
CA GLY A 393 -17.69 12.04 -28.75
C GLY A 393 -16.75 13.00 -28.02
N HIS A 394 -17.11 13.49 -26.83
CA HIS A 394 -16.20 14.27 -25.99
C HIS A 394 -15.14 13.37 -25.37
N ARG A 395 -13.85 13.68 -25.59
CA ARG A 395 -12.74 12.89 -25.03
C ARG A 395 -11.76 13.75 -24.28
N LEU A 396 -11.15 13.16 -23.26
CA LEU A 396 -10.01 13.78 -22.61
C LEU A 396 -8.75 13.44 -23.41
N ARG A 397 -7.79 14.36 -23.43
CA ARG A 397 -6.47 14.15 -24.01
C ARG A 397 -5.43 14.68 -23.07
N ALA A 398 -4.36 13.91 -22.89
CA ALA A 398 -3.24 14.31 -22.07
C ALA A 398 -1.91 14.05 -22.79
N ASN A 399 -1.00 15.00 -22.68
CA ASN A 399 0.35 14.88 -23.24
C ASN A 399 1.42 15.14 -22.18
N ALA A 400 1.38 14.35 -21.10
CA ALA A 400 2.42 14.37 -20.08
C ALA A 400 3.70 13.71 -20.63
N LYS A 401 4.76 14.51 -20.79
CA LYS A 401 6.09 14.02 -21.19
C LYS A 401 6.77 13.32 -20.00
N PRO A 402 7.22 12.06 -20.13
CA PRO A 402 7.84 11.34 -19.01
C PRO A 402 9.04 12.05 -18.41
N LEU A 403 9.97 12.54 -19.25
CA LEU A 403 11.16 13.27 -18.78
C LEU A 403 10.80 14.54 -18.00
N ALA A 404 9.78 15.28 -18.44
CA ALA A 404 9.33 16.46 -17.72
C ALA A 404 8.69 16.11 -16.36
N VAL A 405 7.96 15.00 -16.25
CA VAL A 405 7.42 14.50 -14.97
C VAL A 405 8.53 13.99 -14.05
N CYS A 406 9.55 13.32 -14.58
CA CYS A 406 10.72 12.90 -13.81
C CYS A 406 11.46 14.11 -13.25
N TRP A 407 11.79 15.09 -14.11
CA TRP A 407 12.46 16.33 -13.68
C TRP A 407 11.63 17.12 -12.66
N LEU A 408 10.32 17.24 -12.89
CA LEU A 408 9.38 17.86 -11.95
C LEU A 408 9.40 17.13 -10.60
N THR A 409 9.39 15.80 -10.60
CA THR A 409 9.36 15.00 -9.37
C THR A 409 10.69 15.08 -8.62
N ILE A 410 11.83 14.98 -9.31
CA ILE A 410 13.16 15.14 -8.71
C ILE A 410 13.30 16.51 -8.06
N THR A 411 13.02 17.58 -8.81
CA THR A 411 13.14 18.95 -8.28
C THR A 411 12.16 19.20 -7.13
N ASN A 412 10.94 18.65 -7.20
CA ASN A 412 10.00 18.72 -6.08
C ASN A 412 10.50 17.96 -4.86
N SER A 413 11.04 16.75 -5.02
CA SER A 413 11.58 15.96 -3.91
C SER A 413 12.77 16.65 -3.25
N LEU A 414 13.68 17.25 -4.03
CA LEU A 414 14.80 18.03 -3.52
C LEU A 414 14.32 19.24 -2.71
N ILE A 415 13.36 20.00 -3.23
CA ILE A 415 12.79 21.15 -2.53
C ILE A 415 12.09 20.74 -1.24
N ILE A 416 11.36 19.63 -1.24
CA ILE A 416 10.70 19.08 -0.05
C ILE A 416 11.75 18.63 0.97
N LEU A 417 12.80 17.94 0.55
CA LEU A 417 13.86 17.47 1.43
C LEU A 417 14.61 18.64 2.08
N LEU A 418 15.08 19.59 1.27
CA LEU A 418 15.84 20.76 1.72
C LEU A 418 15.02 21.70 2.63
N SER A 419 13.69 21.68 2.52
CA SER A 419 12.80 22.48 3.36
C SER A 419 12.23 21.72 4.56
N PHE A 420 12.75 20.53 4.87
CA PHE A 420 12.22 19.65 5.91
C PHE A 420 10.70 19.48 5.80
N TRP A 421 10.25 19.10 4.60
CA TRP A 421 8.85 18.87 4.21
C TRP A 421 7.96 20.12 4.08
N MET A 422 8.42 21.30 4.50
CA MET A 422 7.63 22.53 4.54
C MET A 422 7.15 23.01 3.16
N LEU A 423 7.94 22.85 2.10
CA LEU A 423 7.57 23.25 0.72
C LEU A 423 6.77 22.18 -0.06
N SER A 424 6.20 21.19 0.62
CA SER A 424 5.23 20.25 0.03
C SER A 424 4.04 20.93 -0.68
N PRO A 425 3.44 22.01 -0.13
CA PRO A 425 2.34 22.72 -0.81
C PRO A 425 2.76 23.32 -2.16
N TRP A 426 3.97 23.87 -2.23
CA TRP A 426 4.52 24.43 -3.46
C TRP A 426 4.68 23.34 -4.54
N ALA A 427 5.21 22.19 -4.17
CA ALA A 427 5.35 21.04 -5.06
C ALA A 427 3.99 20.53 -5.57
N GLN A 428 2.96 20.53 -4.72
CA GLN A 428 1.59 20.14 -5.10
C GLN A 428 0.99 21.11 -6.12
N VAL A 429 1.14 22.42 -5.91
CA VAL A 429 0.68 23.47 -6.85
C VAL A 429 1.40 23.37 -8.19
N ARG A 430 2.72 23.19 -8.19
CA ARG A 430 3.51 23.02 -9.42
C ARG A 430 3.13 21.73 -10.16
N THR A 431 2.86 20.66 -9.43
CA THR A 431 2.39 19.39 -10.01
C THR A 431 1.02 19.54 -10.65
N ALA A 432 0.07 20.17 -9.95
CA ALA A 432 -1.27 20.44 -10.49
C ALA A 432 -1.19 21.29 -11.76
N ARG A 433 -0.39 22.37 -11.74
CA ARG A 433 -0.19 23.25 -12.90
C ARG A 433 0.34 22.49 -14.12
N TYR A 434 1.32 21.61 -13.93
CA TYR A 434 1.86 20.80 -15.01
C TYR A 434 0.81 19.85 -15.60
N PHE A 435 0.18 19.02 -14.77
CA PHE A 435 -0.76 18.00 -15.25
C PHE A 435 -2.03 18.61 -15.86
N LEU A 436 -2.55 19.68 -15.29
CA LEU A 436 -3.69 20.39 -15.87
C LEU A 436 -3.28 21.10 -17.17
N GLY A 437 -2.11 21.73 -17.23
CA GLY A 437 -1.64 22.42 -18.44
C GLY A 437 -1.40 21.50 -19.64
N VAL A 438 -1.11 20.22 -19.42
CA VAL A 438 -0.97 19.22 -20.51
C VAL A 438 -2.27 18.46 -20.81
N THR A 439 -3.38 18.83 -20.16
CA THR A 439 -4.69 18.19 -20.32
C THR A 439 -5.65 19.07 -21.09
N ALA A 440 -6.41 18.46 -21.98
CA ALA A 440 -7.45 19.13 -22.73
C ALA A 440 -8.69 18.25 -22.89
N LEU A 441 -9.85 18.88 -22.95
CA LEU A 441 -11.10 18.28 -23.39
C LEU A 441 -11.26 18.54 -24.89
N GLU A 442 -11.32 17.49 -25.71
CA GLU A 442 -11.69 17.60 -27.11
C GLU A 442 -13.20 17.38 -27.25
N SER A 443 -13.91 18.44 -27.61
CA SER A 443 -15.36 18.42 -27.82
C SER A 443 -15.70 18.21 -29.29
N THR A 444 -16.63 17.30 -29.56
CA THR A 444 -17.37 17.21 -30.83
C THR A 444 -18.59 18.14 -30.72
N GLY A 445 -18.63 19.22 -31.51
CA GLY A 445 -19.68 20.24 -31.41
C GLY A 445 -19.46 21.28 -30.30
N ASP A 446 -20.45 22.15 -30.09
CA ASP A 446 -20.41 23.16 -29.03
C ASP A 446 -20.64 22.49 -27.66
N ILE A 447 -19.65 22.59 -26.79
CA ILE A 447 -19.74 22.08 -25.43
C ILE A 447 -20.87 22.76 -24.64
N THR A 448 -21.24 24.00 -25.02
CA THR A 448 -22.30 24.77 -24.36
C THR A 448 -23.66 24.14 -24.62
N GLU A 449 -23.91 23.66 -25.84
CA GLU A 449 -25.13 22.95 -26.20
C GLU A 449 -25.24 21.61 -25.46
N PHE A 450 -24.13 20.86 -25.40
CA PHE A 450 -24.07 19.64 -24.59
C PHE A 450 -24.39 19.93 -23.12
N LEU A 451 -23.78 20.96 -22.53
CA LEU A 451 -24.00 21.34 -21.14
C LEU A 451 -25.44 21.82 -20.88
N ALA A 452 -26.04 22.59 -21.80
CA ALA A 452 -27.42 23.02 -21.71
C ALA A 452 -28.39 21.83 -21.66
N GLY A 453 -28.19 20.83 -22.53
CA GLY A 453 -28.99 19.59 -22.50
C GLY A 453 -28.82 18.83 -21.18
N GLN A 454 -27.61 18.81 -20.60
CA GLN A 454 -27.40 18.18 -19.29
C GLN A 454 -28.07 18.92 -18.14
N GLU A 455 -28.12 20.26 -18.18
CA GLU A 455 -28.83 21.06 -17.18
C GLU A 455 -30.36 20.89 -17.29
N GLU A 456 -30.89 20.84 -18.51
CA GLU A 456 -32.31 20.60 -18.77
C GLU A 456 -32.74 19.19 -18.34
N ASP A 457 -31.99 18.15 -18.73
CA ASP A 457 -32.21 16.78 -18.28
C ASP A 457 -32.17 16.70 -16.75
N ALA A 458 -31.18 17.33 -16.12
CA ALA A 458 -31.03 17.32 -14.67
C ALA A 458 -32.18 18.06 -13.96
N LYS A 459 -32.71 19.13 -14.57
CA LYS A 459 -33.85 19.88 -14.05
C LYS A 459 -35.14 19.06 -14.18
N ALA A 460 -35.39 18.45 -15.35
CA ALA A 460 -36.55 17.61 -15.59
C ALA A 460 -36.59 16.41 -14.63
N LEU A 461 -35.45 15.74 -14.42
CA LEU A 461 -35.34 14.61 -13.49
C LEU A 461 -35.52 15.06 -12.03
N ALA A 462 -35.09 16.28 -11.68
CA ALA A 462 -35.33 16.85 -10.34
C ALA A 462 -36.80 17.23 -10.11
N GLU A 463 -37.48 17.74 -11.15
CA GLU A 463 -38.91 18.05 -11.14
C GLU A 463 -39.75 16.77 -11.01
N GLU A 464 -39.44 15.73 -11.79
CA GLU A 464 -40.09 14.41 -11.68
C GLU A 464 -39.90 13.76 -10.30
N ILE A 465 -38.69 13.84 -9.74
CA ILE A 465 -38.41 13.35 -8.38
C ILE A 465 -39.16 14.18 -7.33
N SER A 466 -39.23 15.50 -7.50
CA SER A 466 -40.00 16.38 -6.61
C SER A 466 -41.48 16.01 -6.63
N ASP A 467 -42.05 15.79 -7.80
CA ASP A 467 -43.45 15.39 -7.97
C ASP A 467 -43.75 14.04 -7.30
N VAL A 468 -42.83 13.07 -7.41
CA VAL A 468 -42.97 11.77 -6.71
C VAL A 468 -42.90 11.93 -5.19
N PHE A 469 -42.00 12.77 -4.68
CA PHE A 469 -41.92 13.04 -3.23
C PHE A 469 -43.12 13.85 -2.71
N ASP A 470 -43.65 14.78 -3.48
CA ASP A 470 -44.86 15.53 -3.13
C ASP A 470 -46.10 14.62 -3.12
N LEU A 471 -46.16 13.61 -4.01
CA LEU A 471 -47.20 12.58 -3.98
C LEU A 471 -47.11 11.68 -2.74
N GLU A 472 -45.91 11.28 -2.30
CA GLU A 472 -45.71 10.47 -1.09
C GLU A 472 -45.98 11.23 0.22
N LEU A 473 -45.86 12.56 0.22
CA LEU A 473 -46.12 13.42 1.39
C LEU A 473 -47.59 13.86 1.51
N SER A 474 -48.43 13.50 0.55
CA SER A 474 -49.84 13.94 0.45
C SER A 474 -50.88 12.92 0.96
N PHE A 475 -50.45 11.82 1.59
CA PHE A 475 -51.32 10.79 2.18
C PHE A 475 -51.28 10.77 3.72
#